data_AF-A0A8S3J4C6-F1
#
_entry.id   AF-A0A8S3J4C6-F1
#
_cell.length_a   1.000
_cell.length_b   1.000
_cell.length_c   1.000
_cell.angle_alpha   90.00
_cell.angle_beta   90.00
_cell.angle_gamma   90.00
#
_symmetry.space_group_name_H-M   'P 1'
#
loop_
_entity.id
_entity.type
_entity.pdbx_description
1 polymer ?
#
loop_
_entity_poly.entity_id
_entity_poly.type
_entity_poly.pdbx_seq_one_letter_code
_entity_poly.pdbx_strand_id
1 'polypeptide(L)'
;MQKIPTGATFTLNSFLATAAWYDNLNLTISGQLSSTVIYSANFILQVFSITVVNLNWSGIDTMTLTTSGGTKNINVTGSGKHVAIDNMCVTY
;
A
#
# COMPACT_ATOMS: atom_id res chain seq x y z
N MET A 1 22.91 -1.15 -3.84
CA MET A 1 21.56 -0.54 -3.89
C MET A 1 21.49 0.32 -5.14
N GLN A 2 20.54 0.08 -6.05
CA GLN A 2 20.40 0.87 -7.28
C GLN A 2 19.83 2.25 -6.93
N LYS A 3 20.55 3.32 -7.30
CA LYS A 3 20.08 4.70 -7.11
C LYS A 3 19.15 5.05 -8.26
N ILE A 4 17.93 5.45 -7.94
CA ILE A 4 16.92 5.84 -8.92
C ILE A 4 17.01 7.36 -9.11
N PRO A 5 17.16 7.86 -10.34
CA PRO A 5 17.18 9.29 -10.60
C PRO A 5 15.89 9.94 -10.10
N THR A 6 16.00 11.15 -9.53
CA THR A 6 14.84 11.98 -9.20
C THR A 6 14.02 12.25 -10.46
N GLY A 7 12.74 11.88 -10.47
CA GLY A 7 11.84 12.00 -11.61
C GLY A 7 11.79 10.78 -12.55
N ALA A 8 12.53 9.71 -12.26
CA ALA A 8 12.34 8.44 -12.96
C ALA A 8 11.03 7.79 -12.49
N THR A 9 10.26 7.27 -13.45
CA THR A 9 9.06 6.51 -13.16
C THR A 9 9.40 5.04 -12.90
N PHE A 10 8.46 4.32 -12.33
CA PHE A 10 8.53 2.89 -12.12
C PHE A 10 7.19 2.24 -12.41
N THR A 11 7.22 0.90 -12.52
CA THR A 11 6.01 0.08 -12.52
C THR A 11 5.87 -0.58 -11.16
N LEU A 12 4.74 -0.30 -10.49
CA LEU A 12 4.34 -0.96 -9.25
C LEU A 12 3.60 -2.25 -9.59
N ASN A 13 4.30 -3.38 -9.51
CA ASN A 13 3.74 -4.67 -9.88
C ASN A 13 2.84 -5.21 -8.75
N SER A 14 3.45 -5.47 -7.59
CA SER A 14 2.76 -6.07 -6.45
C SER A 14 3.47 -5.85 -5.11
N PHE A 15 2.76 -6.13 -4.02
CA PHE A 15 3.32 -6.26 -2.67
C PHE A 15 2.34 -7.03 -1.77
N LEU A 16 2.80 -7.43 -0.58
CA LEU A 16 1.95 -8.00 0.47
C LEU A 16 1.57 -6.91 1.47
N ALA A 17 0.32 -6.91 1.94
CA ALA A 17 -0.17 -5.98 2.94
C ALA A 17 -0.95 -6.69 4.04
N THR A 18 -0.85 -6.20 5.27
CA THR A 18 -1.71 -6.62 6.39
C THR A 18 -2.01 -5.41 7.28
N ALA A 19 -3.15 -5.42 7.96
CA ALA A 19 -3.39 -4.43 9.00
C ALA A 19 -2.56 -4.80 10.24
N ALA A 20 -2.01 -3.81 10.94
CA ALA A 20 -1.25 -4.08 12.15
C ALA A 20 -2.17 -4.39 13.34
N TRP A 21 -3.26 -3.64 13.50
CA TRP A 21 -4.06 -3.64 14.74
C TRP A 21 -5.58 -3.56 14.55
N TYR A 22 -6.07 -3.25 13.36
CA TYR A 22 -7.50 -3.04 13.07
C TYR A 22 -7.96 -4.02 12.00
N ASP A 23 -9.05 -4.74 12.27
CA ASP A 23 -9.73 -5.55 11.25
C ASP A 23 -10.62 -4.67 10.38
N ASN A 24 -10.91 -5.17 9.17
CA ASN A 24 -11.67 -4.45 8.16
C ASN A 24 -11.11 -3.04 7.87
N LEU A 25 -9.79 -2.88 7.94
CA LEU A 25 -9.13 -1.59 7.72
C LEU A 25 -9.13 -1.30 6.21
N ASN A 26 -9.66 -0.14 5.82
CA ASN A 26 -9.64 0.28 4.42
C ASN A 26 -8.28 0.89 4.08
N LEU A 27 -7.60 0.33 3.08
CA LEU A 27 -6.37 0.86 2.49
C LEU A 27 -6.67 1.43 1.11
N THR A 28 -6.53 2.74 0.95
CA THR A 28 -6.49 3.41 -0.34
C THR A 28 -5.05 3.56 -0.81
N ILE A 29 -4.79 3.13 -2.05
CA ILE A 29 -3.49 3.25 -2.71
C ILE A 29 -3.67 4.23 -3.87
N SER A 30 -2.80 5.24 -3.95
CA SER A 30 -2.78 6.19 -5.06
C SER A 30 -1.42 6.16 -5.75
N GLY A 31 -1.41 5.98 -7.07
CA GLY A 31 -0.24 6.11 -7.92
C GLY A 31 -0.22 7.48 -8.59
N GLN A 32 0.89 8.19 -8.52
CA GLN A 32 1.01 9.56 -9.01
C GLN A 32 2.14 9.71 -10.02
N LEU A 33 1.97 10.65 -10.95
CA LEU A 33 3.02 11.17 -11.82
C LEU A 33 3.02 12.69 -11.68
N SER A 34 4.16 13.27 -11.29
CA SER A 34 4.33 14.71 -11.11
C SER A 34 3.23 15.32 -10.21
N SER A 35 2.98 14.67 -9.07
CA SER A 35 1.93 15.01 -8.08
C SER A 35 0.47 14.86 -8.55
N THR A 36 0.24 14.37 -9.77
CA THR A 36 -1.11 14.09 -10.26
C THR A 36 -1.43 12.61 -10.04
N VAL A 37 -2.52 12.32 -9.32
CA VAL A 37 -3.01 10.94 -9.16
C VAL A 37 -3.50 10.43 -10.50
N ILE A 38 -2.87 9.37 -11.01
CA ILE A 38 -3.23 8.72 -12.28
C ILE A 38 -3.81 7.31 -12.06
N TYR A 39 -3.60 6.73 -10.89
CA TYR A 39 -4.19 5.46 -10.48
C TYR A 39 -4.70 5.51 -9.04
N SER A 40 -5.77 4.77 -8.77
CA SER A 40 -6.31 4.59 -7.42
C SER A 40 -6.93 3.20 -7.27
N ALA A 41 -6.73 2.57 -6.10
CA ALA A 41 -7.36 1.31 -5.72
C ALA A 41 -7.63 1.27 -4.22
N ASN A 42 -8.60 0.44 -3.82
CA ASN A 42 -8.93 0.21 -2.41
C ASN A 42 -8.88 -1.28 -2.09
N PHE A 43 -8.37 -1.59 -0.89
CA PHE A 43 -8.28 -2.95 -0.35
C PHE A 43 -8.78 -2.95 1.10
N ILE A 44 -9.39 -4.06 1.52
CA ILE A 44 -9.74 -4.29 2.92
C ILE A 44 -8.70 -5.22 3.52
N LEU A 45 -8.05 -4.75 4.59
CA LEU A 45 -7.02 -5.49 5.31
C LEU A 45 -7.58 -6.06 6.61
N GLN A 46 -6.99 -7.17 7.05
CA GLN A 46 -7.27 -7.82 8.34
C GLN A 46 -5.98 -7.94 9.13
N VAL A 47 -6.07 -8.15 10.46
CA VAL A 47 -4.88 -8.30 11.31
C VAL A 47 -4.16 -9.63 11.09
N PHE A 48 -4.92 -10.70 10.87
CA PHE A 48 -4.38 -12.08 10.79
C PHE A 48 -4.48 -12.69 9.38
N SER A 49 -4.70 -11.87 8.35
CA SER A 49 -4.73 -12.34 6.96
C SER A 49 -3.90 -11.43 6.08
N ILE A 50 -3.04 -12.05 5.27
CA ILE A 50 -2.26 -11.35 4.24
C ILE A 50 -3.19 -11.00 3.08
N THR A 51 -3.07 -9.77 2.58
CA THR A 51 -3.66 -9.31 1.33
C THR A 51 -2.56 -9.21 0.28
N VAL A 52 -2.72 -9.93 -0.83
CA VAL A 52 -1.85 -9.76 -2.01
C VAL A 52 -2.37 -8.60 -2.84
N VAL A 53 -1.59 -7.53 -2.95
CA VAL A 53 -1.92 -6.36 -3.76
C VAL A 53 -1.26 -6.51 -5.12
N ASN A 54 -2.06 -6.61 -6.18
CA ASN A 54 -1.61 -6.68 -7.57
C ASN A 54 -2.15 -5.46 -8.33
N LEU A 55 -1.26 -4.63 -8.88
CA LEU A 55 -1.62 -3.36 -9.50
C LEU A 55 -1.12 -3.25 -10.94
N ASN A 56 0.15 -3.58 -11.18
CA ASN A 56 0.82 -3.41 -12.48
C ASN A 56 0.72 -1.97 -13.03
N TRP A 57 0.83 -0.98 -12.14
CA TRP A 57 0.72 0.44 -12.50
C TRP A 57 2.06 0.97 -12.99
N SER A 58 2.16 1.22 -14.29
CA SER A 58 3.36 1.78 -14.92
C SER A 58 3.35 3.30 -14.94
N GLY A 59 4.53 3.92 -14.96
CA GLY A 59 4.65 5.36 -15.22
C GLY A 59 4.32 6.24 -14.01
N ILE A 60 4.33 5.68 -12.79
CA ILE A 60 4.21 6.46 -11.56
C ILE A 60 5.60 6.83 -11.04
N ASP A 61 5.72 7.98 -10.39
CA ASP A 61 6.92 8.37 -9.63
C ASP A 61 6.68 8.33 -8.11
N THR A 62 5.42 8.21 -7.69
CA THR A 62 5.02 8.21 -6.28
C THR A 62 3.87 7.24 -6.04
N MET A 63 3.94 6.52 -4.93
CA MET A 63 2.85 5.72 -4.37
C MET A 63 2.49 6.27 -2.99
N THR A 64 1.21 6.47 -2.73
CA THR A 64 0.69 6.90 -1.42
C THR A 64 -0.26 5.87 -0.85
N LEU A 65 -0.07 5.53 0.42
CA LEU A 65 -0.94 4.66 1.20
C LEU A 65 -1.72 5.48 2.21
N THR A 66 -3.04 5.40 2.16
CA THR A 66 -3.93 6.09 3.10
C THR A 66 -4.87 5.09 3.72
N THR A 67 -4.94 5.06 5.05
CA THR A 67 -5.77 4.11 5.80
C THR A 67 -6.96 4.78 6.46
N SER A 68 -8.13 4.16 6.42
CA SER A 68 -9.36 4.67 7.03
C SER A 68 -10.26 3.52 7.53
N GLY A 69 -11.32 3.86 8.28
CA GLY A 69 -12.25 2.86 8.82
C GLY A 69 -11.61 1.86 9.78
N GLY A 70 -12.14 0.63 9.77
CA GLY A 70 -11.70 -0.51 10.58
C GLY A 70 -12.18 -0.52 12.04
N THR A 71 -12.04 -1.68 12.67
CA THR A 71 -12.34 -1.91 14.09
C THR A 71 -11.11 -2.47 14.79
N LYS A 72 -10.76 -1.91 15.96
CA LYS A 72 -9.63 -2.38 16.76
C LYS A 72 -9.81 -3.88 17.08
N ASN A 73 -8.84 -4.71 16.66
CA ASN A 73 -8.83 -6.13 16.99
C ASN A 73 -8.40 -6.30 18.46
N ILE A 74 -9.22 -7.00 19.25
CA ILE A 74 -9.04 -7.18 20.70
C ILE A 74 -7.87 -8.12 21.07
N ASN A 75 -7.41 -8.94 20.12
CA ASN A 75 -6.41 -9.99 20.35
C ASN A 75 -4.97 -9.51 20.16
N VAL A 76 -4.74 -8.24 19.83
CA VAL A 76 -3.39 -7.68 19.61
C VAL A 76 -3.16 -6.42 20.44
N THR A 77 -1.98 -6.34 21.07
CA THR A 77 -1.56 -5.19 21.88
C THR A 77 -0.98 -4.09 20.97
N GLY A 78 -1.68 -2.97 20.82
CA GLY A 78 -1.29 -1.85 19.95
C GLY A 78 -2.51 -1.09 19.43
N SER A 79 -2.35 0.06 18.80
CA SER A 79 -3.49 0.86 18.34
C SER A 79 -3.14 1.77 17.18
N GLY A 80 -4.16 2.18 16.43
CA GLY A 80 -4.03 3.00 15.23
C GLY A 80 -4.30 2.23 13.95
N LYS A 81 -4.50 3.00 12.88
CA LYS A 81 -4.82 2.52 11.53
C LYS A 81 -3.53 2.28 10.75
N HIS A 82 -2.70 1.35 11.21
CA HIS A 82 -1.41 1.09 10.60
C HIS A 82 -1.50 -0.09 9.63
N VAL A 83 -0.74 0.01 8.55
CA VAL A 83 -0.51 -1.05 7.57
C VAL A 83 0.94 -1.49 7.67
N ALA A 84 1.17 -2.80 7.59
CA ALA A 84 2.50 -3.36 7.32
C ALA A 84 2.53 -3.84 5.88
N ILE A 85 3.65 -3.60 5.19
CA ILE A 85 3.89 -4.03 3.82
C ILE A 85 5.18 -4.85 3.74
N ASP A 86 5.21 -5.83 2.85
CA ASP A 86 6.39 -6.64 2.57
C ASP A 86 6.42 -7.11 1.11
N ASN A 87 7.54 -7.69 0.68
CA ASN A 87 7.75 -8.27 -0.65
C ASN A 87 7.38 -7.32 -1.80
N MET A 88 7.77 -6.04 -1.69
CA MET A 88 7.52 -5.05 -2.73
C MET A 88 8.22 -5.41 -4.04
N CYS A 89 7.44 -5.51 -5.11
CA CYS A 89 7.90 -5.83 -6.45
C CYS A 89 7.70 -4.64 -7.39
N VAL A 90 8.81 -4.07 -7.88
CA VAL A 90 8.86 -2.90 -8.76
C VAL A 90 9.82 -3.13 -9.92
N THR A 91 9.51 -2.56 -11.07
CA THR A 91 10.36 -2.59 -12.28
C THR A 91 10.57 -1.17 -12.81
N TYR A 92 11.66 -0.96 -13.58
CA TYR A 92 12.13 0.35 -14.04
C TYR A 92 12.43 0.32 -15.53
#